data_AF-A0A1V6QHC3-F1
#
_entry.id   AF-A0A1V6QHC3-F1
#
_cell.length_a   1.000
_cell.length_b   1.000
_cell.length_c   1.000
_cell.angle_alpha   90.00
_cell.angle_beta   90.00
_cell.angle_gamma   90.00
#
_symmetry.space_group_name_H-M   'P 1'
#
loop_
_entity.id
_entity.type
_entity.pdbx_description
1 polymer ?
#
loop_
_entity_poly.entity_id
_entity_poly.type
_entity_poly.pdbx_seq_one_letter_code
_entity_poly.pdbx_strand_id
1 'polypeptide(L)'
;MLSDAFAANCSSTWIKSMADANTLRQNCRVVTGNVDIGPFTDNGTVNINLDGVEVIEGILKESYSMEDNYVTQPYYTLSSSSLKKANGLEFGRYSTKVMNLTLPSLASVDVSVDIGVVAYNLTYLDITSLDSAHIISIGPPNLTTLRHTGLRNVTTLYIYPMQIDSLGSLTDNPLNLSQTYIQGLFPNVNNIVIGFTSADYIRIYDNSALTLGGASTMEMTIKKIYIAGVTDFKRSAQLKTLKLDSIEFSDVSAITH
;
A
#
# COMPACT_ATOMS: atom_id res chain seq x y z
N MET A 1 33.37 -26.69 -27.10
CA MET A 1 32.63 -25.41 -27.16
C MET A 1 32.39 -24.99 -25.73
N LEU A 2 33.19 -24.04 -25.24
CA LEU A 2 32.96 -23.42 -23.94
C LEU A 2 31.77 -22.48 -24.11
N SER A 3 30.66 -22.74 -23.43
CA SER A 3 29.56 -21.78 -23.38
C SER A 3 30.04 -20.62 -22.52
N ASP A 4 30.21 -19.45 -23.13
CA ASP A 4 30.34 -18.21 -22.39
C ASP A 4 29.07 -18.04 -21.55
N ALA A 5 29.20 -18.32 -20.25
CA ALA A 5 28.18 -18.02 -19.28
C ALA A 5 28.08 -16.50 -19.20
N PHE A 6 27.12 -15.93 -19.94
CA PHE A 6 26.78 -14.52 -19.85
C PHE A 6 26.40 -14.26 -18.39
N ALA A 7 27.27 -13.58 -17.64
CA ALA A 7 26.92 -13.08 -16.32
C ALA A 7 25.84 -12.02 -16.54
N ALA A 8 24.59 -12.39 -16.32
CA ALA A 8 23.49 -11.47 -16.47
C ALA A 8 23.67 -10.29 -15.51
N ASN A 9 23.56 -9.08 -16.04
CA ASN A 9 23.61 -7.89 -15.21
C ASN A 9 22.27 -7.73 -14.47
N CYS A 10 22.24 -8.10 -13.19
CA CYS A 10 21.08 -7.98 -12.32
C CYS A 10 21.10 -6.70 -11.47
N SER A 11 21.72 -5.63 -11.98
CA SER A 11 21.69 -4.30 -11.36
C SER A 11 20.36 -3.58 -11.62
N SER A 12 20.31 -2.28 -11.31
CA SER A 12 19.19 -1.42 -11.68
C SER A 12 18.84 -1.56 -13.17
N THR A 13 17.55 -1.65 -13.48
CA THR A 13 17.06 -1.93 -14.83
C THR A 13 15.71 -1.27 -15.09
N TRP A 14 15.38 -1.15 -16.38
CA TRP A 14 14.14 -0.52 -16.86
C TRP A 14 13.33 -1.54 -17.65
N ILE A 15 12.05 -1.66 -17.34
CA ILE A 15 11.12 -2.55 -18.01
C ILE A 15 10.22 -1.70 -18.91
N LYS A 16 10.63 -1.55 -20.18
CA LYS A 16 9.92 -0.74 -21.19
C LYS A 16 9.04 -1.59 -22.10
N SER A 17 9.12 -2.91 -21.96
CA SER A 17 8.37 -3.88 -22.74
C SER A 17 8.27 -5.21 -22.00
N MET A 18 7.42 -6.11 -22.50
CA MET A 18 7.38 -7.49 -22.03
C MET A 18 8.68 -8.26 -22.31
N ALA A 19 9.43 -7.88 -23.35
CA ALA A 19 10.73 -8.50 -23.67
C ALA A 19 11.79 -8.18 -22.59
N ASP A 20 11.78 -6.96 -22.05
CA ASP A 20 12.67 -6.57 -20.95
C ASP A 20 12.33 -7.37 -19.68
N ALA A 21 11.03 -7.51 -19.38
CA ALA A 21 10.56 -8.32 -18.26
C ALA A 21 10.96 -9.79 -18.40
N ASN A 22 10.82 -10.36 -19.61
CA ASN A 22 11.26 -11.72 -19.93
C ASN A 22 12.78 -11.88 -19.74
N THR A 23 13.57 -10.91 -20.21
CA THR A 23 15.01 -10.93 -20.05
C THR A 23 15.39 -10.89 -18.58
N LEU A 24 14.78 -9.99 -17.79
CA LEU A 24 15.05 -9.90 -16.36
C LEU A 24 14.71 -11.22 -15.65
N ARG A 25 13.49 -11.74 -15.83
CA ARG A 25 13.02 -12.89 -15.06
C ARG A 25 13.67 -14.23 -15.43
N GLN A 26 14.23 -14.35 -16.64
CA GLN A 26 15.01 -15.54 -17.05
C GLN A 26 16.41 -15.56 -16.46
N ASN A 27 16.94 -14.39 -16.10
CA ASN A 27 18.34 -14.23 -15.77
C ASN A 27 18.60 -13.79 -14.33
N CYS A 28 17.63 -13.15 -13.69
CA CYS A 28 17.79 -12.50 -12.40
C CYS A 28 16.69 -12.94 -11.42
N ARG A 29 17.08 -13.78 -10.47
CA ARG A 29 16.26 -14.10 -9.30
C ARG A 29 16.31 -12.98 -8.25
N VAL A 30 17.44 -12.29 -8.16
CA VAL A 30 17.67 -11.14 -7.28
C VAL A 30 18.12 -9.97 -8.14
N VAL A 31 17.52 -8.80 -7.94
CA VAL A 31 17.94 -7.54 -8.57
C VAL A 31 18.57 -6.66 -7.50
N THR A 32 19.84 -6.29 -7.65
CA THR A 32 20.60 -5.53 -6.63
C THR A 32 20.32 -4.03 -6.68
N GLY A 33 19.46 -3.58 -7.59
CA GLY A 33 19.13 -2.17 -7.79
C GLY A 33 17.64 -1.94 -7.99
N ASN A 34 17.30 -0.77 -8.52
CA ASN A 34 15.91 -0.41 -8.79
C ASN A 34 15.35 -1.15 -10.02
N VAL A 35 14.05 -1.40 -10.01
CA VAL A 35 13.31 -1.85 -11.19
C VAL A 35 12.33 -0.76 -11.55
N ASP A 36 12.65 -0.01 -12.60
CA ASP A 36 11.82 1.07 -13.12
C ASP A 36 10.86 0.51 -14.19
N ILE A 37 9.55 0.72 -14.01
CA ILE A 37 8.51 0.29 -14.94
C ILE A 37 8.18 1.43 -15.90
N GLY A 38 8.28 1.16 -17.20
CA GLY A 38 8.09 2.14 -18.27
C GLY A 38 9.28 3.08 -18.48
N PRO A 39 9.12 4.12 -19.32
CA PRO A 39 7.98 4.31 -20.23
C PRO A 39 7.92 3.19 -21.28
N PHE A 40 6.71 2.80 -21.66
CA PHE A 40 6.49 1.74 -22.63
C PHE A 40 6.62 2.25 -24.06
N THR A 41 7.11 1.39 -24.94
CA THR A 41 7.21 1.66 -26.39
C THR A 41 5.96 1.23 -27.16
N ASP A 42 5.08 0.47 -26.53
CA ASP A 42 3.90 -0.12 -27.15
C ASP A 42 2.67 0.81 -27.04
N ASN A 43 1.82 0.83 -28.06
CA ASN A 43 0.63 1.68 -28.09
C ASN A 43 -0.65 1.01 -27.53
N GLY A 44 -0.55 -0.23 -27.07
CA GLY A 44 -1.68 -1.01 -26.52
C GLY A 44 -1.50 -1.32 -25.04
N THR A 45 -2.48 -1.94 -24.40
CA THR A 45 -2.37 -2.33 -22.98
C THR A 45 -1.18 -3.27 -22.76
N VAL A 46 -0.28 -2.89 -21.86
CA VAL A 46 0.94 -3.65 -21.56
C VAL A 46 0.74 -4.52 -20.33
N ASN A 47 1.12 -5.79 -20.38
CA ASN A 47 1.06 -6.69 -19.23
C ASN A 47 2.48 -7.10 -18.85
N ILE A 48 2.97 -6.57 -17.72
CA ILE A 48 4.29 -6.89 -17.19
C ILE A 48 4.17 -8.00 -16.15
N ASN A 49 4.93 -9.06 -16.35
CA ASN A 49 5.05 -10.19 -15.43
C ASN A 49 6.52 -10.34 -15.03
N LEU A 50 6.80 -10.30 -13.73
CA LEU A 50 8.13 -10.46 -13.14
C LEU A 50 8.27 -11.81 -12.40
N ASP A 51 7.49 -12.83 -12.77
CA ASP A 51 7.61 -14.18 -12.24
C ASP A 51 8.98 -14.77 -12.56
N GLY A 52 9.70 -15.16 -11.52
CA GLY A 52 11.10 -15.57 -11.53
C GLY A 52 11.97 -14.63 -10.68
N VAL A 53 11.62 -13.35 -10.58
CA VAL A 53 12.26 -12.40 -9.68
C VAL A 53 11.71 -12.61 -8.27
N GLU A 54 12.58 -12.83 -7.29
CA GLU A 54 12.19 -13.08 -5.90
C GLU A 54 12.53 -11.93 -4.96
N VAL A 55 13.60 -11.18 -5.25
CA VAL A 55 14.06 -10.06 -4.41
C VAL A 55 14.48 -8.89 -5.28
N ILE A 56 14.05 -7.69 -4.89
CA ILE A 56 14.53 -6.42 -5.43
C ILE A 56 15.17 -5.65 -4.26
N GLU A 57 16.49 -5.56 -4.22
CA GLU A 57 17.21 -4.85 -3.15
C GLU A 57 17.07 -3.33 -3.29
N GLY A 58 16.60 -2.84 -4.44
CA GLY A 58 16.17 -1.46 -4.64
C GLY A 58 14.66 -1.27 -4.56
N ILE A 59 14.19 -0.21 -5.22
CA ILE A 59 12.78 0.15 -5.28
C ILE A 59 12.18 -0.42 -6.55
N LEU A 60 11.04 -1.10 -6.43
CA LEU A 60 10.15 -1.40 -7.56
C LEU A 60 9.22 -0.20 -7.74
N LYS A 61 9.36 0.51 -8.87
CA LYS A 61 8.65 1.77 -9.06
C LYS A 61 8.34 2.07 -10.51
N GLU A 62 7.55 3.10 -10.71
CA GLU A 62 7.37 3.71 -12.02
C GLU A 62 8.60 4.54 -12.41
N SER A 63 8.99 4.46 -13.67
CA SER A 63 10.06 5.32 -14.20
C SER A 63 9.63 6.78 -14.13
N TYR A 64 10.53 7.67 -13.70
CA TYR A 64 10.30 9.12 -13.73
C TYR A 64 9.94 9.62 -15.14
N SER A 65 10.47 8.99 -16.19
CA SER A 65 10.16 9.37 -17.58
C SER A 65 8.73 9.02 -18.01
N MET A 66 7.94 8.31 -17.20
CA MET A 66 6.49 8.18 -17.40
C MET A 66 5.76 9.50 -17.19
N GLU A 67 6.23 10.37 -16.29
CA GLU A 67 5.60 11.67 -16.01
C GLU A 67 5.62 12.55 -17.27
N ASP A 68 6.78 12.64 -17.92
CA ASP A 68 6.97 13.42 -19.14
C ASP A 68 6.11 12.94 -20.33
N ASN A 69 5.76 11.65 -20.33
CA ASN A 69 5.06 11.00 -21.45
C ASN A 69 3.65 10.52 -21.10
N TYR A 70 3.11 10.89 -19.94
CA TYR A 70 1.90 10.27 -19.37
C TYR A 70 0.71 10.17 -20.35
N VAL A 71 0.51 11.19 -21.17
CA VAL A 71 -0.59 11.26 -22.15
C VAL A 71 -0.48 10.16 -23.21
N THR A 72 0.73 9.82 -23.62
CA THR A 72 1.00 8.82 -24.67
C THR A 72 1.26 7.42 -24.10
N GLN A 73 1.44 7.30 -22.78
CA GLN A 73 1.68 6.01 -22.15
C GLN A 73 0.42 5.12 -22.22
N PRO A 74 0.58 3.83 -22.57
CA PRO A 74 -0.51 2.88 -22.52
C PRO A 74 -0.90 2.56 -21.08
N TYR A 75 -2.14 2.09 -20.92
CA TYR A 75 -2.54 1.38 -19.70
C TYR A 75 -1.72 0.12 -19.50
N TYR A 76 -1.43 -0.23 -18.24
CA TYR A 76 -0.65 -1.43 -17.97
C TYR A 76 -1.06 -2.17 -16.71
N THR A 77 -0.69 -3.44 -16.64
CA THR A 77 -0.76 -4.27 -15.43
C THR A 77 0.63 -4.74 -15.04
N LEU A 78 0.87 -4.87 -13.74
CA LEU A 78 2.11 -5.42 -13.20
C LEU A 78 1.80 -6.58 -12.27
N SER A 79 2.47 -7.71 -12.49
CA SER A 79 2.28 -8.93 -11.70
C SER A 79 3.60 -9.61 -11.34
N SER A 80 3.66 -10.19 -10.14
CA SER A 80 4.69 -11.16 -9.75
C SER A 80 4.18 -12.03 -8.60
N SER A 81 4.08 -13.32 -8.85
CA SER A 81 3.79 -14.37 -7.89
C SER A 81 5.04 -14.89 -7.18
N SER A 82 6.24 -14.52 -7.63
CA SER A 82 7.51 -14.96 -7.03
C SER A 82 8.18 -13.89 -6.17
N LEU A 83 7.87 -12.61 -6.38
CA LEU A 83 8.50 -11.51 -5.64
C LEU A 83 8.10 -11.60 -4.16
N LYS A 84 9.10 -11.82 -3.29
CA LYS A 84 8.91 -11.98 -1.84
C LYS A 84 9.32 -10.74 -1.05
N LYS A 85 10.29 -9.99 -1.58
CA LYS A 85 10.89 -8.87 -0.88
C LYS A 85 11.28 -7.74 -1.83
N ALA A 86 11.05 -6.50 -1.41
CA ALA A 86 11.61 -5.31 -2.03
C ALA A 86 12.20 -4.36 -0.97
N ASN A 87 13.10 -3.45 -1.34
CA ASN A 87 13.49 -2.38 -0.41
C ASN A 87 12.44 -1.26 -0.37
N GLY A 88 11.79 -0.97 -1.50
CA GLY A 88 10.68 -0.03 -1.59
C GLY A 88 9.69 -0.41 -2.70
N LEU A 89 8.46 0.08 -2.58
CA LEU A 89 7.43 -0.02 -3.61
C LEU A 89 6.83 1.37 -3.83
N GLU A 90 6.89 1.91 -5.05
CA GLU A 90 6.45 3.29 -5.33
C GLU A 90 5.66 3.39 -6.64
N PHE A 91 4.34 3.52 -6.53
CA PHE A 91 3.41 3.70 -7.66
C PHE A 91 2.45 4.84 -7.35
N GLY A 92 2.12 5.67 -8.33
CA GLY A 92 1.23 6.81 -8.09
C GLY A 92 1.89 7.94 -7.30
N ARG A 93 3.22 8.08 -7.38
CA ARG A 93 3.89 9.34 -7.01
C ARG A 93 3.57 10.46 -8.01
N TYR A 94 3.39 10.07 -9.26
CA TYR A 94 2.92 10.90 -10.37
C TYR A 94 1.70 10.23 -11.01
N SER A 95 0.99 10.94 -11.87
CA SER A 95 -0.12 10.35 -12.63
C SER A 95 0.37 9.08 -13.37
N THR A 96 -0.33 7.97 -13.14
CA THR A 96 0.06 6.65 -13.65
C THR A 96 -1.05 5.98 -14.43
N LYS A 97 -0.66 5.15 -15.40
CA LYS A 97 -1.52 4.31 -16.22
C LYS A 97 -1.64 2.86 -15.70
N VAL A 98 -1.11 2.58 -14.50
CA VAL A 98 -1.26 1.26 -13.86
C VAL A 98 -2.73 1.00 -13.55
N MET A 99 -3.25 -0.15 -14.02
CA MET A 99 -4.63 -0.57 -13.77
C MET A 99 -4.72 -1.60 -12.65
N ASN A 100 -3.79 -2.56 -12.66
CA ASN A 100 -3.72 -3.66 -11.70
C ASN A 100 -2.27 -3.83 -11.22
N LEU A 101 -2.11 -3.99 -9.91
CA LEU A 101 -0.84 -4.35 -9.28
C LEU A 101 -1.04 -5.64 -8.47
N THR A 102 -0.42 -6.74 -8.90
CA THR A 102 -0.64 -8.09 -8.34
C THR A 102 0.68 -8.70 -7.86
N LEU A 103 0.98 -8.51 -6.58
CA LEU A 103 2.19 -8.97 -5.89
C LEU A 103 1.83 -9.88 -4.70
N PRO A 104 1.07 -10.98 -4.91
CA PRO A 104 0.47 -11.74 -3.82
C PRO A 104 1.49 -12.40 -2.87
N SER A 105 2.71 -12.62 -3.34
CA SER A 105 3.80 -13.24 -2.56
C SER A 105 4.73 -12.24 -1.89
N LEU A 106 4.57 -10.94 -2.16
CA LEU A 106 5.41 -9.90 -1.56
C LEU A 106 5.08 -9.84 -0.07
N ALA A 107 6.00 -10.35 0.76
CA ALA A 107 5.79 -10.47 2.20
C ALA A 107 6.32 -9.25 2.96
N SER A 108 7.43 -8.67 2.47
CA SER A 108 8.13 -7.59 3.16
C SER A 108 8.65 -6.52 2.23
N VAL A 109 8.58 -5.27 2.68
CA VAL A 109 9.23 -4.13 2.06
C VAL A 109 10.06 -3.39 3.13
N ASP A 110 11.37 -3.25 2.95
CA ASP A 110 12.22 -2.79 4.05
C ASP A 110 11.94 -1.34 4.47
N VAL A 111 11.67 -0.43 3.52
CA VAL A 111 11.55 1.01 3.76
C VAL A 111 10.10 1.47 3.66
N SER A 112 9.57 1.65 2.45
CA SER A 112 8.23 2.21 2.25
C SER A 112 7.46 1.52 1.16
N VAL A 113 6.15 1.40 1.41
CA VAL A 113 5.14 1.09 0.40
C VAL A 113 4.34 2.34 0.16
N ASP A 114 4.52 2.96 -1.00
CA ASP A 114 3.82 4.15 -1.43
C ASP A 114 2.99 3.83 -2.68
N ILE A 115 1.69 3.64 -2.49
CA ILE A 115 0.72 3.40 -3.55
C ILE A 115 -0.25 4.59 -3.54
N GLY A 116 0.14 5.63 -4.27
CA GLY A 116 -0.24 7.00 -4.01
C GLY A 116 -1.59 7.46 -4.55
N VAL A 117 -1.98 8.66 -4.10
CA VAL A 117 -3.28 9.32 -4.31
C VAL A 117 -3.53 9.80 -5.74
N VAL A 118 -2.53 9.73 -6.62
CA VAL A 118 -2.66 10.07 -8.04
C VAL A 118 -2.66 8.84 -8.96
N ALA A 119 -2.71 7.63 -8.40
CA ALA A 119 -2.93 6.39 -9.14
C ALA A 119 -4.42 6.17 -9.51
N TYR A 120 -5.02 7.13 -10.20
CA TYR A 120 -6.46 7.11 -10.54
C TYR A 120 -6.90 5.91 -11.39
N ASN A 121 -5.98 5.27 -12.12
CA ASN A 121 -6.33 4.12 -12.96
C ASN A 121 -6.26 2.78 -12.21
N LEU A 122 -5.64 2.76 -11.02
CA LEU A 122 -5.45 1.54 -10.25
C LEU A 122 -6.77 1.14 -9.58
N THR A 123 -7.37 0.04 -10.04
CA THR A 123 -8.66 -0.47 -9.55
C THR A 123 -8.50 -1.76 -8.74
N TYR A 124 -7.41 -2.49 -8.95
CA TYR A 124 -7.11 -3.75 -8.29
C TYR A 124 -5.68 -3.78 -7.72
N LEU A 125 -5.56 -4.05 -6.43
CA LEU A 125 -4.30 -4.23 -5.72
C LEU A 125 -4.34 -5.57 -4.96
N ASP A 126 -3.42 -6.46 -5.29
CA ASP A 126 -3.19 -7.70 -4.54
C ASP A 126 -1.79 -7.68 -3.94
N ILE A 127 -1.76 -7.56 -2.62
CA ILE A 127 -0.58 -7.62 -1.76
C ILE A 127 -0.89 -8.60 -0.62
N THR A 128 -1.54 -9.72 -0.95
CA THR A 128 -2.12 -10.66 0.01
C THR A 128 -1.18 -11.02 1.16
N SER A 129 0.11 -11.23 0.88
CA SER A 129 1.12 -11.64 1.87
C SER A 129 1.88 -10.51 2.55
N LEU A 130 1.71 -9.26 2.11
CA LEU A 130 2.48 -8.13 2.65
C LEU A 130 2.09 -7.93 4.11
N ASP A 131 3.02 -8.13 5.04
CA ASP A 131 2.74 -7.96 6.47
C ASP A 131 3.71 -6.99 7.15
N SER A 132 4.75 -6.55 6.43
CA SER A 132 5.85 -5.78 6.99
C SER A 132 6.34 -4.69 6.06
N ALA A 133 6.37 -3.46 6.59
CA ALA A 133 7.08 -2.32 6.03
C ALA A 133 7.27 -1.25 7.10
N HIS A 134 8.34 -0.45 7.04
CA HIS A 134 8.49 0.62 8.03
C HIS A 134 7.35 1.66 7.90
N ILE A 135 7.05 2.07 6.67
CA ILE A 135 5.99 3.02 6.30
C ILE A 135 5.08 2.39 5.24
N ILE A 136 3.77 2.52 5.41
CA ILE A 136 2.78 2.22 4.37
C ILE A 136 1.94 3.47 4.12
N SER A 137 1.82 3.85 2.85
CA SER A 137 0.95 4.89 2.34
C SER A 137 0.12 4.32 1.19
N ILE A 138 -1.19 4.27 1.36
CA ILE A 138 -2.11 3.70 0.37
C ILE A 138 -3.30 4.63 0.14
N GLY A 139 -3.56 4.94 -1.13
CA GLY A 139 -4.56 5.92 -1.51
C GLY A 139 -5.07 5.97 -2.94
N PRO A 140 -5.00 4.94 -3.80
CA PRO A 140 -5.50 5.10 -5.17
C PRO A 140 -7.02 5.38 -5.17
N PRO A 141 -7.49 6.54 -5.67
CA PRO A 141 -8.87 6.97 -5.42
C PRO A 141 -9.96 6.08 -6.03
N ASN A 142 -9.60 5.30 -7.06
CA ASN A 142 -10.51 4.39 -7.75
C ASN A 142 -10.25 2.91 -7.41
N LEU A 143 -9.46 2.63 -6.37
CA LEU A 143 -9.24 1.26 -5.91
C LEU A 143 -10.54 0.68 -5.38
N THR A 144 -11.07 -0.35 -6.03
CA THR A 144 -12.28 -1.06 -5.60
C THR A 144 -11.94 -2.39 -4.95
N THR A 145 -10.80 -3.00 -5.33
CA THR A 145 -10.37 -4.28 -4.76
C THR A 145 -8.99 -4.16 -4.13
N LEU A 146 -8.92 -4.38 -2.81
CA LEU A 146 -7.69 -4.58 -2.06
C LEU A 146 -7.65 -6.01 -1.50
N ARG A 147 -6.78 -6.87 -2.04
CA ARG A 147 -6.49 -8.19 -1.46
C ARG A 147 -5.28 -8.09 -0.55
N HIS A 148 -5.55 -8.17 0.75
CA HIS A 148 -4.56 -8.02 1.80
C HIS A 148 -5.06 -8.73 3.07
N THR A 149 -4.19 -9.45 3.78
CA THR A 149 -4.61 -10.31 4.90
C THR A 149 -4.40 -9.68 6.27
N GLY A 150 -3.44 -8.76 6.42
CA GLY A 150 -3.16 -8.12 7.71
C GLY A 150 -1.71 -7.66 7.82
N LEU A 151 -1.49 -6.66 8.65
CA LEU A 151 -0.16 -6.12 8.95
C LEU A 151 0.35 -6.69 10.28
N ARG A 152 1.66 -6.91 10.38
CA ARG A 152 2.34 -7.39 11.58
C ARG A 152 3.46 -6.47 12.04
N ASN A 153 4.22 -5.89 11.11
CA ASN A 153 5.38 -5.08 11.44
C ASN A 153 5.38 -3.78 10.63
N VAL A 154 4.61 -2.81 11.12
CA VAL A 154 4.50 -1.46 10.56
C VAL A 154 4.59 -0.45 11.69
N THR A 155 5.27 0.66 11.43
CA THR A 155 5.41 1.76 12.42
C THR A 155 4.62 3.00 12.01
N THR A 156 4.46 3.22 10.71
CA THR A 156 3.72 4.37 10.19
C THR A 156 2.73 3.95 9.12
N LEU A 157 1.49 4.42 9.23
CA LEU A 157 0.42 4.08 8.30
C LEU A 157 -0.34 5.33 7.83
N TYR A 158 -0.37 5.58 6.53
CA TYR A 158 -1.17 6.60 5.88
C TYR A 158 -2.20 5.93 4.97
N ILE A 159 -3.47 6.21 5.21
CA ILE A 159 -4.59 5.69 4.44
C ILE A 159 -5.35 6.89 3.89
N TYR A 160 -5.52 6.93 2.58
CA TYR A 160 -6.21 7.98 1.85
C TYR A 160 -7.46 7.42 1.15
N PRO A 161 -8.31 8.28 0.56
CA PRO A 161 -9.59 7.86 0.02
C PRO A 161 -9.46 6.76 -1.04
N MET A 162 -10.32 5.75 -0.93
CA MET A 162 -10.43 4.60 -1.83
C MET A 162 -11.88 4.12 -1.89
N GLN A 163 -12.24 3.32 -2.89
CA GLN A 163 -13.59 2.77 -3.08
C GLN A 163 -13.70 1.30 -2.61
N ILE A 164 -12.85 0.89 -1.66
CA ILE A 164 -12.85 -0.46 -1.10
C ILE A 164 -13.97 -0.65 -0.07
N ASP A 165 -14.41 -1.89 0.11
CA ASP A 165 -15.52 -2.23 1.02
C ASP A 165 -15.10 -2.29 2.51
N SER A 166 -13.80 -2.36 2.79
CA SER A 166 -13.28 -2.49 4.15
C SER A 166 -11.84 -2.02 4.29
N LEU A 167 -11.54 -1.41 5.43
CA LEU A 167 -10.18 -1.08 5.88
C LEU A 167 -9.58 -2.12 6.84
N GLY A 168 -10.34 -3.16 7.20
CA GLY A 168 -10.01 -4.05 8.32
C GLY A 168 -8.61 -4.68 8.21
N SER A 169 -8.18 -5.09 7.03
CA SER A 169 -6.84 -5.68 6.85
C SER A 169 -5.70 -4.68 7.08
N LEU A 170 -5.97 -3.37 7.05
CA LEU A 170 -5.01 -2.31 7.36
C LEU A 170 -5.13 -1.83 8.80
N THR A 171 -6.36 -1.69 9.32
CA THR A 171 -6.61 -1.00 10.58
C THR A 171 -6.94 -1.92 11.77
N ASP A 172 -7.38 -3.16 11.55
CA ASP A 172 -7.69 -4.15 12.60
C ASP A 172 -6.53 -5.15 12.77
N ASN A 173 -5.38 -4.63 13.21
CA ASN A 173 -4.16 -5.41 13.42
C ASN A 173 -3.49 -4.99 14.74
N PRO A 174 -2.90 -5.92 15.52
CA PRO A 174 -2.22 -5.60 16.78
C PRO A 174 -0.84 -4.95 16.55
N LEU A 175 -0.85 -3.71 16.05
CA LEU A 175 0.35 -2.93 15.70
C LEU A 175 0.76 -1.97 16.82
N ASN A 176 2.05 -1.62 16.82
CA ASN A 176 2.61 -0.55 17.64
C ASN A 176 3.09 0.57 16.71
N LEU A 177 2.28 1.62 16.57
CA LEU A 177 2.49 2.68 15.58
C LEU A 177 3.08 3.92 16.23
N SER A 178 4.06 4.55 15.56
CA SER A 178 4.45 5.91 15.89
C SER A 178 3.41 6.90 15.36
N GLN A 179 2.87 6.64 14.17
CA GLN A 179 1.92 7.54 13.54
C GLN A 179 0.92 6.80 12.66
N THR A 180 -0.33 7.26 12.70
CA THR A 180 -1.37 6.83 11.78
C THR A 180 -2.18 8.02 11.31
N TYR A 181 -2.39 8.09 10.00
CA TYR A 181 -3.25 9.06 9.36
C TYR A 181 -4.29 8.34 8.50
N ILE A 182 -5.57 8.62 8.75
CA ILE A 182 -6.68 8.09 7.95
C ILE A 182 -7.49 9.27 7.42
N GLN A 183 -7.48 9.44 6.12
CA GLN A 183 -8.20 10.48 5.41
C GLN A 183 -9.19 9.85 4.44
N GLY A 184 -10.47 10.04 4.70
CA GLY A 184 -11.57 9.70 3.80
C GLY A 184 -11.94 10.85 2.85
N LEU A 185 -13.05 10.74 2.13
CA LEU A 185 -14.15 9.79 2.34
C LEU A 185 -13.90 8.38 1.79
N PHE A 186 -14.32 7.37 2.55
CA PHE A 186 -14.40 5.97 2.09
C PHE A 186 -15.87 5.63 1.81
N PRO A 187 -16.39 5.83 0.57
CA PRO A 187 -17.82 5.79 0.29
C PRO A 187 -18.51 4.46 0.62
N ASN A 188 -17.76 3.35 0.64
CA ASN A 188 -18.27 2.01 0.89
C ASN A 188 -17.98 1.50 2.32
N VAL A 189 -17.27 2.29 3.13
CA VAL A 189 -16.93 1.95 4.52
C VAL A 189 -17.83 2.77 5.44
N ASN A 190 -18.61 2.08 6.28
CA ASN A 190 -19.50 2.76 7.24
C ASN A 190 -18.92 2.84 8.66
N ASN A 191 -17.91 2.02 8.96
CA ASN A 191 -17.28 1.96 10.27
C ASN A 191 -15.80 1.60 10.14
N ILE A 192 -14.94 2.47 10.67
CA ILE A 192 -13.50 2.25 10.75
C ILE A 192 -13.20 1.63 12.12
N VAL A 193 -12.61 0.44 12.11
CA VAL A 193 -12.17 -0.27 13.33
C VAL A 193 -10.68 -0.09 13.49
N ILE A 194 -10.25 0.43 14.64
CA ILE A 194 -8.84 0.57 15.00
C ILE A 194 -8.49 -0.56 15.98
N GLY A 195 -7.69 -1.52 15.53
CA GLY A 195 -7.24 -2.69 16.29
C GLY A 195 -5.80 -2.63 16.78
N PHE A 196 -5.17 -1.45 16.74
CA PHE A 196 -3.78 -1.28 17.16
C PHE A 196 -3.61 -1.57 18.66
N THR A 197 -2.48 -2.17 19.04
CA THR A 197 -2.10 -2.34 20.44
C THR A 197 -1.62 -1.01 21.03
N SER A 198 -0.83 -0.26 20.27
CA SER A 198 -0.45 1.09 20.66
C SER A 198 -0.27 2.04 19.49
N ALA A 199 -0.47 3.34 19.77
CA ALA A 199 -0.16 4.39 18.83
C ALA A 199 0.31 5.68 19.56
N ASP A 200 1.40 6.28 19.10
CA ASP A 200 1.82 7.59 19.61
C ASP A 200 0.89 8.70 19.09
N TYR A 201 0.57 8.68 17.80
CA TYR A 201 -0.34 9.64 17.20
C TYR A 201 -1.29 9.00 16.19
N ILE A 202 -2.59 9.23 16.37
CA ILE A 202 -3.64 8.86 15.41
C ILE A 202 -4.35 10.13 14.98
N ARG A 203 -4.52 10.32 13.67
CA ARG A 203 -5.29 11.43 13.11
C ARG A 203 -6.27 10.91 12.06
N ILE A 204 -7.55 11.14 12.29
CA ILE A 204 -8.65 10.62 11.47
C ILE A 204 -9.52 11.78 10.98
N TYR A 205 -9.73 11.84 9.66
CA TYR A 205 -10.67 12.71 8.97
C TYR A 205 -11.54 11.87 8.05
N ASP A 206 -12.76 11.57 8.45
CA ASP A 206 -13.67 10.78 7.62
C ASP A 206 -15.11 10.93 8.10
N ASN A 207 -16.12 10.56 7.29
CA ASN A 207 -17.54 10.62 7.68
C ASN A 207 -18.12 9.26 8.10
N SER A 208 -17.29 8.29 8.46
CA SER A 208 -17.72 7.00 9.00
C SER A 208 -17.86 7.02 10.52
N ALA A 209 -18.49 5.98 11.07
CA ALA A 209 -18.35 5.66 12.48
C ALA A 209 -16.91 5.20 12.78
N LEU A 210 -16.45 5.42 14.01
CA LEU A 210 -15.12 5.02 14.46
C LEU A 210 -15.23 4.14 15.71
N THR A 211 -14.60 2.96 15.68
CA THR A 211 -14.53 2.01 16.80
C THR A 211 -13.09 1.80 17.25
N LEU A 212 -12.80 2.10 18.52
CA LEU A 212 -11.54 1.71 19.16
C LEU A 212 -11.62 0.30 19.73
N GLY A 213 -10.64 -0.53 19.39
CA GLY A 213 -10.55 -1.93 19.79
C GLY A 213 -11.12 -2.84 18.71
N GLY A 214 -10.23 -3.52 18.00
CA GLY A 214 -10.58 -4.49 16.98
C GLY A 214 -10.90 -5.89 17.52
N ALA A 215 -11.11 -6.85 16.62
CA ALA A 215 -11.67 -8.16 16.95
C ALA A 215 -10.86 -9.00 17.95
N SER A 216 -9.55 -8.74 18.06
CA SER A 216 -8.64 -9.38 19.01
C SER A 216 -7.99 -8.39 19.99
N THR A 217 -8.41 -7.12 19.99
CA THR A 217 -7.75 -6.07 20.78
C THR A 217 -8.38 -5.95 22.16
N MET A 218 -7.70 -6.48 23.17
CA MET A 218 -8.15 -6.42 24.56
C MET A 218 -7.57 -5.24 25.34
N GLU A 219 -6.40 -4.77 24.92
CA GLU A 219 -5.67 -3.66 25.54
C GLU A 219 -5.17 -2.72 24.45
N MET A 220 -5.31 -1.42 24.69
CA MET A 220 -4.90 -0.38 23.75
C MET A 220 -4.30 0.80 24.51
N THR A 221 -3.17 1.32 24.03
CA THR A 221 -2.52 2.53 24.56
C THR A 221 -2.31 3.55 23.45
N ILE A 222 -2.95 4.72 23.55
CA ILE A 222 -2.82 5.81 22.58
C ILE A 222 -2.32 7.06 23.31
N LYS A 223 -1.22 7.68 22.85
CA LYS A 223 -0.78 8.95 23.46
C LYS A 223 -1.67 10.10 22.99
N LYS A 224 -1.85 10.28 21.68
CA LYS A 224 -2.73 11.33 21.15
C LYS A 224 -3.59 10.81 20.00
N ILE A 225 -4.89 11.09 20.07
CA ILE A 225 -5.82 10.92 18.95
C ILE A 225 -6.50 12.24 18.59
N TYR A 226 -6.50 12.54 17.30
CA TYR A 226 -7.26 13.64 16.71
C TYR A 226 -8.34 13.08 15.80
N ILE A 227 -9.57 13.53 15.96
CA ILE A 227 -10.74 13.02 15.25
C ILE A 227 -11.54 14.19 14.66
N ALA A 228 -11.91 14.06 13.40
CA ALA A 228 -12.75 15.01 12.69
C ALA A 228 -13.63 14.30 11.66
N GLY A 229 -14.81 14.85 11.42
CA GLY A 229 -15.79 14.36 10.42
C GLY A 229 -16.61 13.14 10.86
N VAL A 230 -16.17 12.39 11.88
CA VAL A 230 -16.79 11.09 12.20
C VAL A 230 -18.24 11.22 12.67
N THR A 231 -19.06 10.24 12.31
CA THR A 231 -20.50 10.23 12.64
C THR A 231 -20.81 9.61 13.99
N ASP A 232 -19.93 8.74 14.49
CA ASP A 232 -20.02 8.10 15.80
C ASP A 232 -18.60 7.74 16.29
N PHE A 233 -18.41 7.70 17.61
CA PHE A 233 -17.14 7.30 18.22
C PHE A 233 -17.39 6.39 19.43
N LYS A 234 -16.98 5.13 19.30
CA LYS A 234 -17.24 4.10 20.30
C LYS A 234 -16.02 3.26 20.64
N ARG A 235 -16.11 2.62 21.79
CA ARG A 235 -15.18 1.60 22.25
C ARG A 235 -15.80 0.22 22.06
N SER A 236 -15.04 -0.72 21.52
CA SER A 236 -15.44 -2.12 21.43
C SER A 236 -15.59 -2.75 22.81
N ALA A 237 -16.58 -3.62 22.98
CA ALA A 237 -16.81 -4.37 24.22
C ALA A 237 -15.66 -5.36 24.53
N GLN A 238 -14.88 -5.76 23.53
CA GLN A 238 -13.71 -6.62 23.72
C GLN A 238 -12.52 -5.87 24.30
N LEU A 239 -12.45 -4.55 24.10
CA LEU A 239 -11.39 -3.71 24.62
C LEU A 239 -11.60 -3.52 26.12
N LYS A 240 -10.88 -4.29 26.95
CA LYS A 240 -10.97 -4.27 28.41
C LYS A 240 -10.20 -3.10 29.02
N THR A 241 -9.09 -2.73 28.41
CA THR A 241 -8.24 -1.63 28.87
C THR A 241 -7.95 -0.67 27.73
N LEU A 242 -8.29 0.60 27.94
CA LEU A 242 -7.92 1.70 27.06
C LEU A 242 -7.16 2.74 27.89
N LYS A 243 -5.91 2.99 27.53
CA LYS A 243 -5.12 4.11 28.04
C LYS A 243 -5.03 5.16 26.94
N LEU A 244 -5.48 6.37 27.25
CA LEU A 244 -5.53 7.47 26.29
C LEU A 244 -5.04 8.74 26.98
N ASP A 245 -3.91 9.30 26.55
CA ASP A 245 -3.36 10.50 27.21
C ASP A 245 -4.06 11.78 26.73
N SER A 246 -4.40 11.86 25.44
CA SER A 246 -5.07 13.02 24.84
C SER A 246 -6.01 12.64 23.70
N ILE A 247 -7.20 13.22 23.71
CA ILE A 247 -8.17 13.17 22.62
C ILE A 247 -8.60 14.57 22.23
N GLU A 248 -8.59 14.84 20.93
CA GLU A 248 -8.98 16.11 20.33
C GLU A 248 -10.05 15.85 19.28
N PHE A 249 -11.20 16.52 19.40
CA PHE A 249 -12.23 16.54 18.38
C PHE A 249 -12.24 17.91 17.73
N SER A 250 -12.24 17.97 16.40
CA SER A 250 -12.61 19.21 15.70
C SER A 250 -14.04 19.11 15.21
N ASP A 251 -14.83 20.15 15.50
CA ASP A 251 -16.27 20.20 15.25
C ASP A 251 -16.68 19.63 13.88
N VAL A 252 -17.51 18.59 13.97
CA VAL A 252 -18.52 18.24 12.99
C VAL A 252 -19.82 18.72 13.62
N SER A 253 -20.58 19.54 12.90
CA SER A 253 -21.94 19.96 13.24
C SER A 253 -22.71 18.95 14.11
N ALA A 254 -22.95 19.34 15.37
CA ALA A 254 -23.91 18.79 16.34
C ALA A 254 -24.09 17.25 16.36
N ILE A 255 -23.40 16.57 17.28
CA ILE A 255 -23.86 15.28 17.80
C ILE A 255 -25.13 15.56 18.62
N THR A 256 -26.30 15.36 18.03
CA THR A 256 -27.55 15.25 18.79
C THR A 256 -27.62 13.87 19.44
N HIS A 257 -27.34 13.80 20.74
CA HIS A 257 -28.02 12.88 21.67
C HIS A 257 -28.24 13.60 23.00
#